data_AF-A0A8D7F5A1-F1
#
_entry.id   AF-A0A8D7F5A1-F1
#
_cell.length_a   1.000
_cell.length_b   1.000
_cell.length_c   1.000
_cell.angle_alpha   90.00
_cell.angle_beta   90.00
_cell.angle_gamma   90.00
#
_symmetry.space_group_name_H-M   'P 1'
#
loop_
_entity.id
_entity.type
_entity.pdbx_description
1 polymer ?
#
loop_
_entity_poly.entity_id
_entity_poly.type
_entity_poly.pdbx_seq_one_letter_code
_entity_poly.pdbx_strand_id
1 'polypeptide(L)' 'MADEANRVAFIEIQSRMIETTGKLKQVQNQIRAKEGEKKRAYLTMEELRQLSDDTNTYKSIGTGLFWNQNHLC' A
#
# COMPACT_ATOMS: atom_id res chain seq x y z
N MET A 1 22.30 -39.69 17.25
CA MET A 1 21.17 -39.59 16.29
C MET A 1 20.09 -38.61 16.77
N ALA A 2 19.69 -38.60 18.05
CA ALA A 2 18.72 -37.62 18.58
C ALA A 2 19.26 -36.17 18.58
N ASP A 3 20.56 -35.97 18.80
CA ASP A 3 21.18 -34.65 18.85
C ASP A 3 21.17 -33.93 17.48
N GLU A 4 21.38 -34.70 16.40
CA GLU A 4 21.32 -34.18 15.02
C GLU A 4 19.89 -33.83 14.61
N ALA A 5 18.90 -34.64 15.00
CA ALA A 5 17.49 -34.34 14.75
C ALA A 5 17.04 -33.04 15.46
N ASN A 6 17.51 -32.81 16.68
CA ASN A 6 17.25 -31.58 17.41
C ASN A 6 17.96 -30.37 16.77
N ARG A 7 19.20 -30.54 16.30
CA ARG A 7 19.94 -29.49 15.58
C ARG A 7 19.24 -29.07 14.28
N VAL A 8 18.78 -30.04 13.49
CA VAL A 8 18.06 -29.79 12.23
C VAL A 8 16.74 -29.07 12.50
N ALA A 9 15.96 -29.53 13.48
CA ALA A 9 14.70 -28.87 13.86
C ALA A 9 14.91 -27.42 14.32
N PHE A 10 16.00 -27.15 15.04
CA PHE A 10 16.34 -25.80 15.49
C PHE A 10 16.70 -24.86 14.32
N ILE A 11 17.48 -25.34 13.35
CA ILE A 11 17.84 -24.58 12.14
C ILE A 11 16.61 -24.29 11.28
N GLU A 12 15.68 -25.24 11.18
CA GLU A 12 14.44 -25.05 10.45
C GLU A 12 13.55 -23.98 11.10
N ILE A 13 13.43 -24.00 12.43
CA ILE A 13 12.69 -22.97 13.18
C ILE A 13 13.31 -21.59 12.99
N GLN A 14 14.64 -21.49 13.03
CA GLN A 14 15.33 -20.23 12.77
C GLN A 14 15.09 -19.71 11.35
N SER A 15 15.13 -20.61 10.36
CA SER A 15 14.85 -20.25 8.95
C SER A 15 13.42 -19.74 8.78
N ARG A 16 12.43 -20.42 9.38
CA ARG A 16 11.03 -19.98 9.41
C ARG A 16 10.86 -18.62 10.10
N MET A 17 11.60 -18.36 11.17
CA MET A 17 11.59 -17.07 11.88
C MET A 17 12.12 -15.95 10.99
N ILE A 18 13.21 -16.18 10.26
CA ILE A 18 13.80 -15.21 9.33
C ILE A 18 12.81 -14.89 8.20
N GLU A 19 12.22 -15.91 7.58
CA GLU A 19 11.22 -15.72 6.51
C GLU A 19 10.00 -14.94 6.98
N THR A 20 9.48 -15.28 8.16
CA THR A 20 8.30 -14.61 8.73
C THR A 20 8.61 -13.15 9.04
N THR A 21 9.80 -12.87 9.58
CA THR A 21 10.25 -11.49 9.85
C THR A 21 10.44 -10.70 8.55
N GLY A 22 10.95 -11.32 7.50
CA GLY A 22 11.08 -10.72 6.18
C GLY A 22 9.73 -10.31 5.59
N LYS A 23 8.75 -11.22 5.62
CA LYS A 23 7.38 -10.94 5.18
C LYS A 23 6.72 -9.83 6.00
N LEU A 24 6.93 -9.81 7.31
CA LEU A 24 6.38 -8.78 8.19
C LEU A 24 6.93 -7.38 7.82
N LYS A 25 8.24 -7.25 7.61
CA LYS A 25 8.84 -5.99 7.16
C LYS A 25 8.28 -5.52 5.80
N GLN A 26 8.07 -6.46 4.87
CA GLN A 26 7.47 -6.15 3.57
C GLN A 26 6.05 -5.59 3.72
N VAL A 27 5.21 -6.24 4.52
CA VAL A 27 3.83 -5.79 4.79
C VAL A 27 3.83 -4.44 5.50
N GLN A 28 4.73 -4.22 6.48
CA GLN A 28 4.84 -2.95 7.18
C GLN A 28 5.18 -1.79 6.24
N ASN A 29 6.07 -2.02 5.27
CA ASN A 29 6.39 -1.02 4.25
C ASN A 29 5.21 -0.74 3.31
N GLN A 30 4.45 -1.77 2.92
CA GLN A 30 3.23 -1.60 2.12
C GLN A 30 2.17 -0.77 2.86
N ILE A 31 1.96 -1.03 4.15
CA ILE A 31 1.01 -0.26 4.98
C ILE A 31 1.40 1.22 4.99
N ARG A 32 2.66 1.54 5.26
CA ARG A 32 3.14 2.94 5.27
C ARG A 32 2.95 3.63 3.93
N ALA A 33 3.25 2.93 2.82
CA ALA A 33 3.03 3.46 1.48
C ALA A 33 1.54 3.74 1.22
N LYS A 34 0.66 2.80 1.60
CA LYS A 34 -0.79 2.92 1.42
C LYS A 34 -1.42 3.99 2.30
N GLU A 35 -0.95 4.16 3.53
CA GLU A 35 -1.37 5.27 4.40
C GLU A 35 -0.96 6.62 3.81
N GLY A 36 0.24 6.71 3.24
CA GLY A 36 0.71 7.90 2.52
C GLY A 36 -0.13 8.22 1.29
N GLU A 37 -0.44 7.21 0.46
CA GLU A 37 -1.32 7.35 -0.71
C GLU A 37 -2.73 7.79 -0.31
N LYS A 38 -3.30 7.18 0.73
CA LYS A 38 -4.63 7.54 1.27
C LYS A 38 -4.66 8.98 1.73
N LYS A 39 -3.64 9.43 2.48
CA LYS A 39 -3.57 10.81 2.96
C LYS A 39 -3.49 11.81 1.81
N ARG A 40 -2.68 11.52 0.78
CA ARG A 40 -2.59 12.37 -0.43
C ARG A 40 -3.91 12.41 -1.19
N ALA A 41 -4.52 11.25 -1.45
CA ALA A 41 -5.80 11.18 -2.14
C ALA A 41 -6.91 11.91 -1.38
N TYR A 42 -6.94 11.78 -0.05
CA TYR A 42 -7.91 12.48 0.79
C TYR A 42 -7.77 14.00 0.69
N LEU A 43 -6.53 14.53 0.76
CA LEU A 43 -6.27 15.96 0.60
C LEU A 43 -6.65 16.45 -0.80
N THR A 44 -6.30 15.72 -1.86
CA THR A 44 -6.68 16.09 -3.24
C THR A 44 -8.20 16.08 -3.43
N MET A 45 -8.92 15.12 -2.83
CA MET A 45 -10.39 15.10 -2.87
C MET A 45 -10.99 16.28 -2.11
N GLU A 46 -10.38 16.70 -1.01
CA GLU A 46 -10.83 17.85 -0.22
C GLU A 46 -10.59 19.17 -0.96
N GLU A 47 -9.46 19.33 -1.65
CA GLU A 47 -9.19 20.46 -2.55
C GLU A 47 -10.18 20.52 -3.71
N LEU A 48 -10.52 19.37 -4.31
CA LEU A 48 -11.49 19.30 -5.40
C LEU A 48 -12.91 19.63 -4.95
N ARG A 49 -13.30 19.29 -3.71
CA ARG A 49 -14.61 19.63 -3.14
C ARG A 49 -14.81 21.12 -2.87
N GLN A 50 -13.74 21.88 -2.69
CA GLN A 50 -13.82 23.34 -2.50
C GLN A 50 -14.04 24.09 -3.82
N LEU A 51 -13.88 23.43 -4.97
CA LEU A 51 -14.15 24.02 -6.28
C LEU A 51 -15.65 24.02 -6.58
N SER A 52 -16.13 25.07 -7.24
CA SER A 52 -17.52 25.21 -7.67
C SER A 52 -17.90 24.13 -8.70
N ASP A 53 -19.15 23.66 -8.65
CA ASP A 53 -19.65 22.54 -9.45
C ASP A 53 -19.49 22.71 -10.97
N ASP A 54 -19.38 23.95 -11.45
CA ASP A 54 -19.20 24.32 -12.86
C ASP A 54 -17.75 24.19 -13.38
N THR A 55 -16.80 23.78 -12.53
CA THR A 55 -15.39 23.69 -12.91
C THR A 55 -15.08 22.36 -13.59
N ASN A 56 -14.64 22.39 -14.85
CA ASN A 56 -14.21 21.21 -15.60
C ASN A 56 -12.99 20.56 -14.93
N THR A 57 -13.18 19.42 -14.26
CA THR A 57 -12.08 18.64 -13.69
C THR A 57 -11.59 17.57 -14.67
N TYR A 58 -10.28 17.49 -14.84
CA TYR A 58 -9.63 16.46 -15.66
C TYR A 58 -8.79 15.56 -14.76
N LYS A 59 -9.03 14.25 -14.85
CA LYS A 59 -8.23 13.25 -14.14
C LYS A 59 -7.22 12.65 -15.11
N SER A 60 -5.93 12.77 -14.80
CA SER A 60 -4.89 12.05 -15.54
C SER A 60 -4.88 10.59 -15.10
N ILE A 61 -5.11 9.69 -16.04
CA ILE A 61 -4.96 8.25 -15.85
C ILE A 61 -3.95 7.76 -16.88
N GLY A 62 -2.73 7.46 -16.44
CA GLY A 62 -1.61 7.18 -17.34
C GLY A 62 -1.22 8.44 -18.13
N THR A 63 -1.06 8.32 -19.45
CA THR A 63 -0.74 9.43 -20.35
C THR A 63 -1.98 10.17 -20.89
N GLY A 64 -3.19 9.68 -20.59
CA GLY A 64 -4.44 10.29 -21.04
C GLY A 64 -5.05 11.23 -19.99
N LEU A 65 -5.57 12.37 -20.45
CA LEU A 65 -6.45 13.25 -19.66
C LEU A 65 -7.90 12.87 -19.96
N PHE A 66 -8.63 12.44 -18.92
CA PHE A 66 -10.06 12.12 -19.05
C PHE A 66 -10.89 13.25 -18.44
N TRP A 67 -11.90 13.71 -19.17
CA TRP A 67 -12.84 14.70 -18.67
C TRP A 67 -13.79 14.01 -17.68
N ASN A 68 -13.90 14.57 -16.47
CA ASN A 68 -14.76 14.02 -15.44
C ASN A 68 -16.03 14.87 -15.34
N GLN A 69 -17.13 14.35 -15.87
CA GLN A 69 -18.43 15.04 -15.89
C GLN A 69 -19.26 14.81 -14.61
N ASN A 70 -18.83 13.94 -13.69
CA ASN A 70 -19.62 13.56 -12.52
C ASN A 70 -18.87 13.80 -11.20
N HIS A 71 -19.50 14.62 -10.36
CA HIS A 71 -19.19 14.90 -8.94
C HIS A 71 -19.39 13.70 -7.98
N LEU A 72 -19.29 12.47 -8.47
CA LEU A 72 -19.37 11.27 -7.63
C LEU A 72 -18.07 10.47 -7.69
N CYS A 73 -17.17 10.81 -6.77
CA CYS A 73 -16.16 9.93 -6.19
C CYS A 73 -16.11 10.20 -4.68
#